data_AF-A0A8T5NQC4-F1
#
_entry.id   AF-A0A8T5NQC4-F1
#
_cell.length_a   1.000
_cell.length_b   1.000
_cell.length_c   1.000
_cell.angle_alpha   90.00
_cell.angle_beta   90.00
_cell.angle_gamma   90.00
#
_symmetry.space_group_name_H-M   'P 1'
#
loop_
_entity.id
_entity.type
_entity.pdbx_description
1 polymer ?
#
loop_
_entity_poly.entity_id
_entity_poly.type
_entity_poly.pdbx_seq_one_letter_code
_entity_poly.pdbx_strand_id
1 'polypeptide(L)'
;MKSMPEVVRDKGPEGQGSIVFRQNLEYPRAPGHITYYPPEPSDDMKKQMKRDRGGGLAVYIIGFVIVLLGFIIAMEFSDAIEVYSLLIPVVLILGLVSAIMFLYTNNVALAKLSRAMPMILMICLLLMYIFSIITTVMELTQLGENATEAAVSDAFDDLLNSIINPAFFLMSAGLMTCRAGGTMLWTSTKLMNQFIPGMIIIENPAMAAPQATVQPAVQPPVAKSEKEDAMLCEHCEKPLEYIEEYQRHYCYSCKEYAPKDA
;
A
#
# COMPACT_ATOMS: atom_id res chain seq x y z
N MET A 1 15.85 4.94 -47.93
CA MET A 1 14.54 4.68 -47.31
C MET A 1 14.53 3.24 -46.81
N LYS A 2 14.60 3.06 -45.49
CA LYS A 2 14.60 1.72 -44.85
C LYS A 2 13.13 1.33 -44.68
N SER A 3 12.68 0.31 -45.39
CA SER A 3 11.30 -0.20 -45.33
C SER A 3 10.97 -0.60 -43.89
N MET A 4 9.88 -0.06 -43.34
CA MET A 4 9.35 -0.53 -42.06
C MET A 4 8.96 -2.01 -42.21
N PRO A 5 9.33 -2.87 -41.24
CA PRO A 5 8.94 -4.27 -41.30
C PRO A 5 7.42 -4.40 -41.24
N GLU A 6 6.89 -5.21 -42.14
CA GLU A 6 5.47 -5.53 -42.25
C GLU A 6 4.99 -6.22 -40.96
N VAL A 7 3.97 -5.65 -40.33
CA VAL A 7 3.34 -6.22 -39.13
C VAL A 7 2.49 -7.41 -39.57
N VAL A 8 3.10 -8.60 -39.62
CA VAL A 8 2.39 -9.85 -39.88
C VAL A 8 1.51 -10.17 -38.66
N ARG A 9 0.21 -9.98 -38.80
CA ARG A 9 -0.79 -10.47 -37.84
C ARG A 9 -1.02 -11.96 -38.08
N ASP A 10 -0.21 -12.80 -37.44
CA ASP A 10 -0.46 -14.24 -37.39
C ASP A 10 -1.78 -14.48 -36.64
N LYS A 11 -2.81 -14.93 -37.36
CA LYS A 11 -4.00 -15.52 -36.75
C LYS A 11 -3.55 -16.86 -36.17
N GLY A 12 -3.38 -16.91 -34.86
CA GLY A 12 -3.08 -18.16 -34.16
C GLY A 12 -4.09 -19.26 -34.55
N PRO A 13 -3.71 -20.54 -34.41
CA PRO A 13 -4.61 -21.65 -34.65
C PRO A 13 -5.87 -21.45 -33.80
N GLU A 14 -7.03 -21.71 -34.39
CA GLU A 14 -8.39 -21.40 -33.91
C GLU A 14 -8.81 -22.17 -32.62
N GLY A 15 -7.93 -22.24 -31.61
CA GLY A 15 -8.23 -22.69 -30.28
C GLY A 15 -8.35 -21.48 -29.34
N GLN A 16 -9.53 -21.28 -28.77
CA GLN A 16 -9.70 -20.41 -27.60
C GLN A 16 -8.65 -20.80 -26.54
N GLY A 17 -7.67 -19.92 -26.29
CA GLY A 17 -6.91 -19.94 -25.04
C GLY A 17 -5.39 -20.15 -25.11
N SER A 18 -4.73 -20.20 -26.27
CA SER A 18 -3.25 -20.20 -26.29
C SER A 18 -2.69 -18.90 -26.87
N ILE A 19 -2.21 -18.02 -25.98
CA ILE A 19 -1.43 -16.83 -26.35
C ILE A 19 0.02 -17.30 -26.49
N VAL A 20 0.45 -17.54 -27.73
CA VAL A 20 1.84 -17.87 -28.03
C VAL A 20 2.66 -16.58 -28.04
N PHE A 21 3.45 -16.36 -27.00
CA PHE A 21 4.37 -15.22 -26.93
C PHE A 21 5.58 -15.46 -27.86
N ARG A 22 5.57 -14.90 -29.07
CA ARG A 22 6.80 -14.77 -29.86
C ARG A 22 7.68 -13.68 -29.25
N GLN A 23 8.56 -14.05 -28.32
CA GLN A 23 9.66 -13.20 -27.90
C GLN A 23 10.79 -13.28 -28.92
N ASN A 24 10.79 -12.38 -29.90
CA ASN A 24 12.02 -12.00 -30.60
C ASN A 24 12.83 -11.09 -29.67
N LEU A 25 13.55 -11.69 -28.70
CA LEU A 25 14.53 -10.98 -27.89
C LEU A 25 15.87 -11.69 -28.04
N GLU A 26 16.71 -11.15 -28.94
CA GLU A 26 18.15 -11.37 -28.97
C GLU A 26 18.77 -10.75 -27.70
N TYR A 27 18.55 -11.38 -26.55
CA TYR A 27 19.36 -11.15 -25.36
C TYR A 27 19.82 -12.51 -24.84
N PRO A 28 21.12 -12.71 -24.61
CA PRO A 28 21.63 -13.97 -24.07
C PRO A 28 21.06 -14.15 -22.66
N ARG A 29 20.07 -15.03 -22.51
CA ARG A 29 19.55 -15.42 -21.20
C ARG A 29 20.53 -16.41 -20.56
N ALA A 30 20.85 -16.18 -19.29
CA ALA A 30 21.42 -17.24 -18.47
C ALA A 30 20.41 -18.42 -18.44
N PRO A 31 20.87 -19.67 -18.59
CA PRO A 31 20.00 -20.84 -18.60
C PRO A 31 19.26 -20.94 -17.26
N GLY A 32 17.92 -20.98 -17.29
CA GLY A 32 17.07 -21.18 -16.11
C GLY A 32 16.07 -20.04 -15.78
N HIS A 33 16.15 -18.87 -16.43
CA HIS A 33 15.21 -17.78 -16.15
C HIS A 33 14.03 -17.72 -17.13
N ILE A 34 12.81 -17.91 -16.62
CA ILE A 34 11.56 -17.65 -17.36
C ILE A 34 11.07 -16.26 -16.98
N THR A 35 11.25 -15.28 -17.87
CA THR A 35 10.69 -13.93 -17.66
C THR A 35 9.23 -13.91 -18.12
N TYR A 36 8.31 -13.85 -17.17
CA TYR A 36 6.90 -13.63 -17.45
C TYR A 36 6.65 -12.14 -17.71
N TYR A 37 6.16 -11.82 -18.90
CA TYR A 37 5.66 -10.48 -19.20
C TYR A 37 4.14 -10.55 -19.12
N PRO A 38 3.50 -9.82 -18.19
CA PRO A 38 2.05 -9.76 -18.16
C PRO A 38 1.55 -9.19 -19.50
N PRO A 39 0.43 -9.71 -20.04
CA PRO A 39 -0.15 -9.17 -21.26
C PRO A 39 -0.47 -7.69 -21.08
N GLU A 40 -0.30 -6.90 -22.14
CA GLU A 40 -0.66 -5.49 -22.11
C GLU A 40 -2.14 -5.33 -21.71
N PRO A 41 -2.47 -4.28 -20.94
CA PRO A 41 -3.84 -4.04 -20.51
C PRO A 41 -4.75 -3.86 -21.73
N SER A 42 -5.93 -4.51 -21.72
CA SER A 42 -6.92 -4.35 -22.77
C SER A 42 -7.38 -2.88 -22.90
N ASP A 43 -7.82 -2.48 -24.09
CA ASP A 43 -8.25 -1.09 -24.32
C ASP A 43 -9.48 -0.71 -23.48
N ASP A 44 -10.35 -1.68 -23.19
CA ASP A 44 -11.48 -1.51 -22.26
C ASP A 44 -11.00 -1.19 -20.84
N MET A 45 -9.96 -1.89 -20.38
CA MET A 45 -9.38 -1.62 -19.07
C MET A 45 -8.72 -0.24 -19.04
N LYS A 46 -7.97 0.15 -20.07
CA LYS A 46 -7.42 1.52 -20.19
C LYS A 46 -8.52 2.58 -20.13
N LYS A 47 -9.65 2.34 -20.78
CA LYS A 47 -10.82 3.25 -20.77
C LYS A 47 -11.47 3.33 -19.40
N GLN A 48 -11.65 2.19 -18.73
CA GLN A 48 -12.17 2.15 -17.35
C GLN A 48 -11.25 2.92 -16.40
N MET A 49 -9.94 2.74 -16.51
CA MET A 49 -8.98 3.43 -15.66
C MET A 49 -8.97 4.95 -15.86
N LYS A 50 -9.15 5.44 -17.10
CA LYS A 50 -9.34 6.88 -17.35
C LYS A 50 -10.61 7.40 -16.67
N ARG A 51 -11.69 6.62 -16.69
CA ARG A 51 -12.94 6.97 -16.01
C ARG A 51 -12.77 7.00 -14.48
N ASP A 52 -12.10 6.01 -13.91
CA ASP A 52 -11.85 5.92 -12.46
C ASP A 52 -10.94 7.05 -11.97
N ARG A 53 -9.93 7.45 -12.78
CA ARG A 53 -9.10 8.62 -12.49
C ARG A 53 -9.91 9.91 -12.51
N GLY A 54 -10.76 10.09 -13.52
CA GLY A 54 -11.67 11.25 -13.59
C GLY A 54 -12.63 11.30 -12.41
N GLY A 55 -13.22 10.16 -12.04
CA GLY A 55 -14.11 10.03 -10.89
C GLY A 55 -13.41 10.33 -9.56
N GLY A 56 -12.23 9.76 -9.33
CA GLY A 56 -11.44 10.02 -8.13
C GLY A 56 -11.05 11.49 -7.98
N LEU A 57 -10.69 12.15 -9.09
CA LEU A 57 -10.42 13.60 -9.09
C LEU A 57 -11.68 14.42 -8.79
N ALA A 58 -12.81 14.10 -9.42
CA ALA A 58 -14.06 14.82 -9.20
C ALA A 58 -14.49 14.74 -7.72
N VAL A 59 -14.44 13.55 -7.12
CA VAL A 59 -14.71 13.35 -5.68
C VAL A 59 -13.74 14.15 -4.82
N TYR A 60 -12.46 14.19 -5.19
CA TYR A 60 -11.47 14.99 -4.46
C TYR A 60 -11.80 16.49 -4.49
N ILE A 61 -12.18 17.04 -5.66
CA ILE A 61 -12.54 18.45 -5.82
C ILE A 61 -13.80 18.78 -5.02
N ILE A 62 -14.82 17.91 -5.04
CA ILE A 62 -16.03 18.09 -4.23
C ILE A 62 -15.68 18.16 -2.74
N GLY A 63 -14.87 17.21 -2.26
CA GLY A 63 -14.38 17.23 -0.89
C GLY A 63 -13.65 18.53 -0.55
N PHE A 64 -12.77 18.99 -1.44
CA PHE A 64 -12.01 20.23 -1.25
C PHE A 64 -12.92 21.45 -1.12
N VAL A 65 -13.95 21.57 -1.97
CA VAL A 65 -14.94 22.66 -1.89
C VAL A 65 -15.69 22.62 -0.56
N ILE A 66 -16.08 21.43 -0.09
CA ILE A 66 -16.75 21.27 1.21
C ILE A 66 -15.84 21.72 2.36
N VAL A 67 -14.55 21.35 2.34
CA VAL A 67 -13.60 21.83 3.37
C VAL A 67 -13.45 23.34 3.32
N LEU A 68 -13.36 23.92 2.12
CA LEU A 68 -13.20 25.36 1.94
C LEU A 68 -14.43 26.13 2.46
N LEU A 69 -15.64 25.62 2.22
CA LEU A 69 -16.86 26.16 2.81
C LEU A 69 -16.87 26.05 4.33
N GLY A 70 -16.50 24.88 4.87
CA GLY A 70 -16.36 24.68 6.31
C GLY A 70 -15.34 25.64 6.93
N PHE A 71 -14.23 25.90 6.25
CA PHE A 71 -13.21 26.86 6.68
C PHE A 71 -13.72 28.31 6.67
N ILE A 72 -14.45 28.72 5.62
CA ILE A 72 -15.06 30.07 5.58
C ILE A 72 -16.04 30.24 6.74
N ILE A 73 -16.89 29.25 7.00
CA ILE A 73 -17.81 29.26 8.14
C ILE A 73 -17.00 29.35 9.43
N ALA A 74 -15.93 28.56 9.60
CA ALA A 74 -15.09 28.64 10.80
C ALA A 74 -14.56 30.07 11.04
N MET A 75 -14.12 30.77 9.98
CA MET A 75 -13.61 32.14 10.08
C MET A 75 -14.61 33.15 10.64
N GLU A 76 -15.91 32.91 10.48
CA GLU A 76 -16.95 33.80 11.04
C GLU A 76 -17.21 33.53 12.53
N PHE A 77 -16.90 32.34 13.03
CA PHE A 77 -17.31 31.88 14.38
C PHE A 77 -16.18 31.81 15.40
N SER A 78 -14.91 31.99 15.02
CA SER A 78 -13.80 31.77 15.95
C SER A 78 -12.73 32.87 15.88
N ASP A 79 -12.59 33.58 16.99
CA ASP A 79 -11.51 34.56 17.20
C ASP A 79 -10.13 33.89 17.34
N ALA A 80 -10.09 32.58 17.63
CA ALA A 80 -8.85 31.81 17.79
C ALA A 80 -8.18 31.41 16.45
N ILE A 81 -8.61 31.99 15.33
CA ILE A 81 -8.25 31.52 13.97
C ILE A 81 -6.90 32.01 13.45
N GLU A 82 -6.23 32.97 14.08
CA GLU A 82 -5.03 33.58 13.52
C GLU A 82 -3.97 32.56 13.07
N VAL A 83 -3.66 31.56 13.89
CA VAL A 83 -2.65 30.54 13.59
C VAL A 83 -3.10 29.58 12.47
N TYR A 84 -4.41 29.37 12.33
CA TYR A 84 -4.98 28.33 11.47
C TYR A 84 -5.42 28.84 10.09
N SER A 85 -5.64 30.15 10.02
CA SER A 85 -6.01 30.86 8.80
C SER A 85 -5.02 30.62 7.66
N LEU A 86 -3.73 30.41 7.99
CA LEU A 86 -2.68 30.15 7.02
C LEU A 86 -2.47 28.64 6.79
N LEU A 87 -2.44 27.83 7.86
CA LEU A 87 -2.06 26.43 7.77
C LEU A 87 -3.06 25.60 6.95
N ILE A 88 -4.36 25.76 7.22
CA ILE A 88 -5.41 24.96 6.58
C ILE A 88 -5.44 25.20 5.05
N PRO A 89 -5.50 26.45 4.55
CA PRO A 89 -5.48 26.71 3.11
C PRO A 89 -4.20 26.23 2.43
N VAL A 90 -3.03 26.43 3.07
CA VAL A 90 -1.74 26.00 2.49
C VAL A 90 -1.71 24.49 2.28
N VAL A 91 -2.10 23.71 3.29
CA VAL A 91 -2.07 22.24 3.18
C VAL A 91 -3.16 21.72 2.23
N LEU A 92 -4.33 22.38 2.20
CA LEU A 92 -5.38 22.07 1.21
C LEU A 92 -4.91 22.31 -0.23
N ILE A 93 -4.28 23.47 -0.49
CA ILE A 93 -3.71 23.81 -1.80
C ILE A 93 -2.62 22.82 -2.17
N LEU A 94 -1.71 22.48 -1.25
CA LEU A 94 -0.67 21.47 -1.48
C LEU A 94 -1.28 20.10 -1.82
N GLY A 95 -2.36 19.69 -1.15
CA GLY A 95 -3.10 18.47 -1.47
C GLY A 95 -3.73 18.50 -2.86
N LEU A 96 -4.38 19.61 -3.23
CA LEU A 96 -4.98 19.81 -4.54
C LEU A 96 -3.94 19.82 -5.66
N VAL A 97 -2.84 20.54 -5.49
CA VAL A 97 -1.71 20.58 -6.43
C VAL A 97 -1.12 19.19 -6.60
N SER A 98 -0.96 18.42 -5.52
CA SER A 98 -0.48 17.04 -5.58
C SER A 98 -1.44 16.13 -6.36
N ALA A 99 -2.75 16.28 -6.16
CA ALA A 99 -3.77 15.53 -6.90
C ALA A 99 -3.77 15.88 -8.40
N ILE A 100 -3.58 17.16 -8.76
CA ILE A 100 -3.47 17.61 -10.15
C ILE A 100 -2.17 17.11 -10.78
N MET A 101 -1.02 17.29 -10.12
CA MET A 101 0.28 16.83 -10.60
C MET A 101 0.33 15.32 -10.83
N PHE A 102 -0.38 14.56 -10.01
CA PHE A 102 -0.53 13.13 -10.18
C PHE A 102 -1.17 12.75 -11.53
N LEU A 103 -2.14 13.52 -12.03
CA LEU A 103 -2.78 13.24 -13.32
C LEU A 103 -1.82 13.39 -14.49
N TYR A 104 -0.87 14.33 -14.39
CA TYR A 104 0.12 14.60 -15.42
C TYR A 104 1.31 13.63 -15.38
N THR A 105 1.77 13.27 -14.17
CA THR A 105 3.04 12.55 -14.00
C THR A 105 2.91 11.05 -13.80
N ASN A 106 1.71 10.52 -13.50
CA ASN A 106 1.48 9.11 -13.17
C ASN A 106 2.37 8.56 -12.03
N ASN A 107 2.88 9.42 -11.16
CA ASN A 107 3.82 9.02 -10.12
C ASN A 107 3.10 8.44 -8.89
N VAL A 108 3.50 7.23 -8.46
CA VAL A 108 2.94 6.53 -7.29
C VAL A 108 3.15 7.31 -5.99
N ALA A 109 4.28 8.01 -5.86
CA ALA A 109 4.59 8.80 -4.66
C ALA A 109 3.59 9.96 -4.50
N LEU A 110 3.25 10.65 -5.59
CA LEU A 110 2.24 11.72 -5.60
C LEU A 110 0.84 11.18 -5.25
N ALA A 111 0.50 9.96 -5.69
CA ALA A 111 -0.75 9.28 -5.32
C ALA A 111 -0.81 8.93 -3.82
N LYS A 112 0.31 8.48 -3.25
CA LYS A 112 0.40 8.20 -1.81
C LYS A 112 0.27 9.50 -1.01
N LEU A 113 0.89 10.59 -1.48
CA LEU A 113 0.82 11.90 -0.86
C LEU A 113 -0.61 12.45 -0.86
N SER A 114 -1.32 12.40 -1.99
CA SER A 114 -2.71 12.89 -2.08
C SER A 114 -3.69 12.11 -1.18
N ARG A 115 -3.38 10.85 -0.86
CA ARG A 115 -4.13 10.06 0.13
C ARG A 115 -3.75 10.36 1.58
N ALA A 116 -2.46 10.63 1.84
CA ALA A 116 -1.94 10.85 3.20
C ALA A 116 -2.25 12.26 3.72
N MET A 117 -2.20 13.29 2.87
CA MET A 117 -2.39 14.68 3.29
C MET A 117 -3.74 14.95 3.95
N PRO A 118 -4.90 14.48 3.43
CA PRO A 118 -6.18 14.66 4.10
C PRO A 118 -6.26 13.95 5.47
N MET A 119 -5.54 12.84 5.66
CA MET A 119 -5.47 12.16 6.97
C MET A 119 -4.67 12.96 7.98
N ILE A 120 -3.54 13.52 7.56
CA ILE A 120 -2.71 14.35 8.44
C ILE A 120 -3.53 15.57 8.86
N LEU A 121 -4.21 16.23 7.90
CA LEU A 121 -5.12 17.34 8.19
C LEU A 121 -6.27 16.95 9.14
N MET A 122 -6.88 15.79 8.93
CA MET A 122 -7.92 15.26 9.82
C MET A 122 -7.42 15.11 11.26
N ILE A 123 -6.23 14.54 11.44
CA ILE A 123 -5.62 14.36 12.76
C ILE A 123 -5.32 15.72 13.39
N CYS A 124 -4.73 16.65 12.63
CA CYS A 124 -4.47 18.01 13.10
C CYS A 124 -5.76 18.72 13.54
N LEU A 125 -6.81 18.68 12.72
CA LEU A 125 -8.11 19.27 13.06
C LEU A 125 -8.72 18.62 14.31
N LEU A 126 -8.64 17.30 14.45
CA LEU A 126 -9.17 16.58 15.60
C LEU A 126 -8.42 16.94 16.89
N LEU A 127 -7.08 17.00 16.84
CA LEU A 127 -6.27 17.42 17.98
C LEU A 127 -6.58 18.87 18.39
N MET A 128 -6.76 19.75 17.42
CA MET A 128 -7.13 21.14 17.68
C MET A 128 -8.53 21.26 18.27
N TYR A 129 -9.49 20.49 17.76
CA TYR A 129 -10.85 20.46 18.28
C TYR A 129 -10.89 19.97 19.73
N ILE A 130 -10.11 18.93 20.05
CA ILE A 130 -9.93 18.47 21.43
C ILE A 130 -9.32 19.56 22.30
N PHE A 131 -8.28 20.25 21.82
CA PHE A 131 -7.66 21.36 22.56
C PHE A 131 -8.66 22.49 22.85
N SER A 132 -9.48 22.86 21.86
CA SER A 132 -10.56 23.86 22.01
C SER A 132 -11.55 23.48 23.11
N ILE A 133 -11.98 22.21 23.15
CA ILE A 133 -12.88 21.72 24.19
C ILE A 133 -12.19 21.75 25.56
N ILE A 134 -10.92 21.37 25.64
CA ILE A 134 -10.16 21.39 26.89
C ILE A 134 -10.06 22.83 27.42
N THR A 135 -9.78 23.80 26.56
CA THR A 135 -9.69 25.21 26.98
C THR A 135 -11.02 25.74 27.50
N THR A 136 -12.14 25.46 26.81
CA THR A 136 -13.48 25.87 27.30
C THR A 136 -13.86 25.18 28.62
N VAL A 137 -13.49 23.91 28.78
CA VAL A 137 -13.71 23.19 30.05
C VAL A 137 -12.84 23.78 31.17
N MET A 138 -11.59 24.16 30.88
CA MET A 138 -10.72 24.81 31.87
C MET A 138 -11.30 26.15 32.34
N GLU A 139 -11.84 26.96 31.43
CA GLU A 139 -12.55 28.20 31.78
C GLU A 139 -13.76 27.94 32.65
N LEU A 140 -14.55 26.90 32.32
CA LEU A 140 -15.69 26.48 33.14
C LEU A 140 -15.24 26.09 34.57
N THR A 141 -14.11 25.40 34.71
CA THR A 141 -13.59 25.02 36.04
C THR A 141 -13.08 26.20 36.87
N GLN A 142 -12.78 27.34 36.23
CA GLN A 142 -12.27 28.55 36.91
C GLN A 142 -13.38 29.44 37.49
N LEU A 143 -14.65 29.22 37.13
CA LEU A 143 -15.79 30.02 37.60
C LEU A 143 -15.98 29.99 39.12
N GLY A 144 -15.43 29.00 39.83
CA GLY A 144 -15.43 28.94 41.30
C GLY A 144 -16.83 28.80 41.92
N GLU A 145 -16.89 28.73 43.25
CA GLU A 145 -18.15 28.49 43.99
C GLU A 145 -19.11 29.70 43.99
N ASN A 146 -18.62 30.90 43.63
CA ASN A 146 -19.39 32.14 43.65
C ASN A 146 -19.83 32.62 42.26
N ALA A 147 -19.82 31.73 41.26
CA ALA A 147 -20.27 32.06 39.91
C ALA A 147 -21.75 32.45 39.91
N THR A 148 -22.08 33.55 39.22
CA THR A 148 -23.48 33.90 38.97
C THR A 148 -24.12 32.89 38.02
N GLU A 149 -25.41 32.61 38.17
CA GLU A 149 -26.17 31.71 37.29
C GLU A 149 -26.02 32.07 35.80
N ALA A 150 -26.00 33.37 35.48
CA ALA A 150 -25.75 33.87 34.12
C ALA A 150 -24.39 33.40 33.57
N ALA A 151 -23.31 33.60 34.33
CA ALA A 151 -21.96 33.17 33.93
C ALA A 151 -21.83 31.65 33.72
N VAL A 152 -22.58 30.85 34.49
CA VAL A 152 -22.63 29.40 34.29
C VAL A 152 -23.38 29.04 33.02
N SER A 153 -24.53 29.67 32.76
CA SER A 153 -25.30 29.46 31.53
C SER A 153 -24.49 29.84 30.29
N ASP A 154 -23.86 31.01 30.29
CA ASP A 154 -23.03 31.50 29.18
C ASP A 154 -21.88 30.54 28.89
N ALA A 155 -21.17 30.07 29.92
CA ALA A 155 -20.09 29.10 29.76
C ALA A 155 -20.57 27.73 29.25
N PHE A 156 -21.79 27.31 29.59
CA PHE A 156 -22.40 26.10 29.03
C PHE A 156 -22.78 26.26 27.56
N ASP A 157 -23.31 27.42 27.16
CA ASP A 157 -23.63 27.72 25.78
C ASP A 157 -22.36 27.80 24.92
N ASP A 158 -21.27 28.39 25.44
CA ASP A 158 -19.96 28.40 24.79
C ASP A 158 -19.40 26.99 24.62
N LEU A 159 -19.54 26.13 25.65
CA LEU A 159 -19.15 24.74 25.56
C LEU A 159 -19.97 23.99 24.50
N LEU A 160 -21.29 24.16 24.47
CA LEU A 160 -22.16 23.53 23.49
C LEU A 160 -21.87 24.02 22.06
N ASN A 161 -21.63 25.32 21.86
CA ASN A 161 -21.25 25.88 20.57
C ASN A 161 -19.86 25.37 20.12
N SER A 162 -18.93 25.19 21.06
CA SER A 162 -17.63 24.58 20.75
C SER A 162 -17.78 23.10 20.37
N ILE A 163 -18.71 22.36 20.98
CA ILE A 163 -18.96 20.93 20.68
C ILE A 163 -19.75 20.75 19.38
N ILE A 164 -20.72 21.61 19.11
CA ILE A 164 -21.62 21.50 17.95
C ILE A 164 -21.15 22.48 16.87
N ASN A 165 -19.82 22.63 16.68
CA ASN A 165 -19.30 23.54 15.68
C ASN A 165 -19.56 22.98 14.27
N PRO A 166 -20.51 23.53 13.49
CA PRO A 166 -20.87 22.99 12.17
C PRO A 166 -19.71 23.07 11.19
N ALA A 167 -18.80 24.02 11.39
CA ALA A 167 -17.60 24.17 10.58
C ALA A 167 -16.68 22.94 10.71
N PHE A 168 -16.51 22.42 11.92
CA PHE A 168 -15.70 21.22 12.17
C PHE A 168 -16.29 19.99 11.46
N PHE A 169 -17.60 19.83 11.49
CA PHE A 169 -18.29 18.74 10.79
C PHE A 169 -18.11 18.84 9.27
N LEU A 170 -18.29 20.03 8.70
CA LEU A 170 -18.10 20.25 7.27
C LEU A 170 -16.65 20.00 6.84
N MET A 171 -15.68 20.51 7.58
CA MET A 171 -14.26 20.27 7.30
C MET A 171 -13.92 18.78 7.39
N SER A 172 -14.40 18.09 8.42
CA SER A 172 -14.16 16.64 8.59
C SER A 172 -14.80 15.82 7.46
N ALA A 173 -16.05 16.13 7.10
CA ALA A 173 -16.75 15.49 5.98
C ALA A 173 -16.00 15.72 4.66
N GLY A 174 -15.61 16.96 4.38
CA GLY A 174 -14.85 17.29 3.17
C GLY A 174 -13.50 16.58 3.09
N LEU A 175 -12.77 16.45 4.21
CA LEU A 175 -11.49 15.73 4.24
C LEU A 175 -11.67 14.22 4.05
N MET A 176 -12.74 13.63 4.60
CA MET A 176 -13.10 12.24 4.33
C MET A 176 -13.42 12.02 2.84
N THR A 177 -14.15 12.94 2.22
CA THR A 177 -14.42 12.92 0.78
C THR A 177 -13.12 13.06 -0.05
N CYS A 178 -12.23 13.99 0.31
CA CYS A 178 -10.89 14.11 -0.30
C CYS A 178 -10.11 12.79 -0.19
N ARG A 179 -10.13 12.16 0.98
CA ARG A 179 -9.47 10.86 1.18
C ARG A 179 -10.06 9.78 0.28
N ALA A 180 -11.39 9.71 0.16
CA ALA A 180 -12.04 8.75 -0.73
C ALA A 180 -11.62 8.97 -2.20
N GLY A 181 -11.60 10.22 -2.66
CA GLY A 181 -11.08 10.58 -3.99
C GLY A 181 -9.61 10.18 -4.18
N GLY A 182 -8.76 10.47 -3.19
CA GLY A 182 -7.35 10.06 -3.17
C GLY A 182 -7.15 8.54 -3.21
N THR A 183 -8.01 7.77 -2.54
CA THR A 183 -7.96 6.30 -2.61
C THR A 183 -8.32 5.76 -3.99
N MET A 184 -9.32 6.32 -4.67
CA MET A 184 -9.68 5.95 -6.05
C MET A 184 -8.54 6.27 -7.03
N LEU A 185 -7.92 7.45 -6.87
CA LEU A 185 -6.74 7.83 -7.66
C LEU A 185 -5.59 6.84 -7.44
N TRP A 186 -5.32 6.46 -6.19
CA TRP A 186 -4.25 5.51 -5.86
C TRP A 186 -4.52 4.10 -6.40
N THR A 187 -5.73 3.55 -6.22
CA THR A 187 -6.08 2.21 -6.72
C THR A 187 -5.97 2.13 -8.23
N SER A 188 -6.44 3.15 -8.95
CA SER A 188 -6.33 3.23 -10.41
C SER A 188 -4.87 3.15 -10.90
N THR A 189 -3.91 3.67 -10.12
CA THR A 189 -2.50 3.67 -10.51
C THR A 189 -1.74 2.45 -10.01
N LYS A 190 -2.16 1.87 -8.89
CA LYS A 190 -1.65 0.56 -8.48
C LYS A 190 -1.97 -0.49 -9.55
N LEU A 191 -3.18 -0.44 -10.12
CA LEU A 191 -3.56 -1.29 -11.24
C LEU A 191 -2.61 -1.10 -12.44
N MET A 192 -2.24 0.13 -12.83
CA MET A 192 -1.26 0.35 -13.91
C MET A 192 0.11 -0.26 -13.59
N ASN A 193 0.59 -0.06 -12.36
CA ASN A 193 1.95 -0.45 -11.98
C ASN A 193 2.08 -1.92 -11.58
N GLN A 194 0.98 -2.62 -11.28
CA GLN A 194 1.03 -4.08 -11.12
C GLN A 194 1.28 -4.81 -12.44
N PHE A 195 1.19 -4.13 -13.59
CA PHE A 195 1.67 -4.63 -14.87
C PHE A 195 3.17 -4.42 -15.09
N ILE A 196 3.91 -3.90 -14.10
CA ILE A 196 5.38 -3.92 -14.15
C ILE A 196 5.81 -5.40 -14.08
N PRO A 197 6.60 -5.89 -15.06
CA PRO A 197 6.95 -7.31 -15.15
C PRO A 197 7.63 -7.77 -13.86
N GLY A 198 6.90 -8.56 -13.06
CA GLY A 198 7.48 -9.31 -11.96
C GLY A 198 8.33 -10.43 -12.55
N MET A 199 9.64 -10.39 -12.31
CA MET A 199 10.50 -11.51 -12.68
C MET A 199 10.18 -12.66 -11.72
N ILE A 200 9.39 -13.63 -12.17
CA ILE A 200 9.20 -14.88 -11.42
C ILE A 200 10.43 -15.73 -11.71
N ILE A 201 11.39 -15.74 -10.78
CA ILE A 201 12.51 -16.67 -10.84
C ILE A 201 11.94 -18.03 -10.41
N ILE A 202 11.60 -18.85 -11.39
CA ILE A 202 11.37 -20.28 -11.14
C ILE A 202 12.75 -20.89 -10.97
N GLU A 203 13.26 -20.89 -9.74
CA GLU A 203 14.39 -21.73 -9.39
C GLU A 203 13.93 -23.17 -9.63
N ASN A 204 14.43 -23.78 -10.70
CA ASN A 204 14.17 -25.19 -10.96
C ASN A 204 15.23 -25.97 -10.17
N PRO A 205 14.91 -26.55 -8.99
CA PRO A 205 15.92 -27.24 -8.17
C PRO A 205 16.50 -28.47 -8.88
N ALA A 206 15.86 -28.94 -9.95
CA ALA A 206 16.28 -30.11 -10.71
C ALA A 206 17.48 -29.90 -11.65
N MET A 207 17.96 -28.66 -11.83
CA MET A 207 19.10 -28.35 -12.71
C MET A 207 20.36 -27.83 -12.00
N ALA A 208 20.39 -27.86 -10.66
CA ALA A 208 21.65 -27.88 -9.95
C ALA A 208 22.33 -29.24 -10.19
N ALA A 209 22.84 -29.43 -11.41
CA ALA A 209 23.79 -30.50 -11.67
C ALA A 209 24.94 -30.31 -10.66
N PRO A 210 25.35 -31.36 -9.92
CA PRO A 210 26.51 -31.27 -9.06
C PRO A 210 27.67 -30.83 -9.94
N GLN A 211 28.16 -29.61 -9.72
CA GLN A 211 29.45 -29.22 -10.24
C GLN A 211 30.43 -30.19 -9.61
N ALA A 212 30.80 -31.22 -10.37
CA ALA A 212 31.94 -32.05 -10.09
C ALA A 212 33.17 -31.13 -10.15
N THR A 213 33.43 -30.44 -9.05
CA THR A 213 34.72 -29.86 -8.77
C THR A 213 35.69 -31.02 -8.64
N VAL A 214 36.38 -31.32 -9.74
CA VAL A 214 37.65 -32.03 -9.67
C VAL A 214 38.62 -31.09 -8.98
N GLN A 215 38.67 -31.15 -7.64
CA GLN A 215 39.75 -30.58 -6.85
C GLN A 215 40.91 -31.61 -6.84
N PRO A 216 42.11 -31.24 -7.32
CA PRO A 216 43.32 -32.02 -7.09
C PRO A 216 43.66 -32.02 -5.59
N ALA A 217 44.00 -33.22 -5.11
CA ALA A 217 44.25 -33.58 -3.73
C ALA A 217 45.19 -32.64 -2.95
N VAL A 218 44.70 -32.17 -1.80
CA VAL A 218 45.47 -31.96 -0.57
C VAL A 218 44.58 -32.29 0.63
N GLN A 219 44.77 -33.48 1.22
CA GLN A 219 44.45 -33.76 2.64
C GLN A 219 45.52 -33.04 3.52
N PRO A 220 45.34 -32.72 4.83
CA PRO A 220 44.55 -33.41 5.89
C PRO A 220 44.00 -32.45 7.02
N PRO A 221 43.58 -32.86 8.24
CA PRO A 221 43.07 -34.14 8.77
C PRO A 221 41.66 -34.05 9.43
N VAL A 222 40.95 -35.16 9.33
CA VAL A 222 40.00 -35.79 10.27
C VAL A 222 39.62 -35.00 11.54
N ALA A 223 38.40 -34.47 11.56
CA ALA A 223 37.62 -34.27 12.78
C ALA A 223 36.52 -35.33 12.81
N LYS A 224 36.65 -36.27 13.75
CA LYS A 224 35.61 -37.22 14.17
C LYS A 224 34.29 -36.47 14.42
N SER A 225 33.24 -36.77 13.66
CA SER A 225 31.91 -36.82 14.26
C SER A 225 31.60 -38.29 14.50
N GLU A 226 31.35 -38.60 15.76
CA GLU A 226 30.90 -39.90 16.23
C GLU A 226 29.63 -40.32 15.49
N LYS A 227 29.48 -41.64 15.32
CA LYS A 227 28.27 -42.32 14.87
C LYS A 227 27.02 -41.69 15.51
N GLU A 228 26.27 -40.92 14.73
CA GLU A 228 24.83 -40.78 14.96
C GLU A 228 24.20 -42.09 14.48
N ASP A 229 23.54 -42.80 15.39
CA ASP A 229 22.73 -43.96 15.06
C ASP A 229 21.65 -43.52 14.06
N ALA A 230 21.84 -43.86 12.79
CA ALA A 230 20.91 -43.54 11.73
C ALA A 230 19.58 -44.26 12.01
N MET A 231 18.59 -43.52 12.54
CA MET A 231 17.23 -44.03 12.67
C MET A 231 16.68 -44.40 11.29
N LEU A 232 16.07 -45.59 11.20
CA LEU A 232 15.44 -46.10 9.99
C LEU A 232 13.92 -45.86 10.05
N CYS A 233 13.31 -45.61 8.90
CA CYS A 233 11.88 -45.39 8.80
C CYS A 233 11.12 -46.71 8.95
N GLU A 234 10.11 -46.75 9.83
CA GLU A 234 9.29 -47.96 10.07
C GLU A 234 8.51 -48.42 8.83
N HIS A 235 8.23 -47.51 7.89
CA HIS A 235 7.46 -47.83 6.68
C HIS A 235 8.31 -48.28 5.50
N CYS A 236 9.56 -47.82 5.40
CA CYS A 236 10.37 -48.08 4.20
C CYS A 236 11.82 -48.49 4.49
N GLU A 237 12.21 -48.63 5.75
CA GLU A 237 13.54 -49.06 6.23
C GLU A 237 14.72 -48.25 5.68
N LYS A 238 14.47 -47.03 5.20
CA LYS A 238 15.50 -46.10 4.72
C LYS A 238 15.93 -45.16 5.86
N PRO A 239 17.19 -44.69 5.84
CA PRO A 239 17.68 -43.74 6.85
C PRO A 239 16.88 -42.44 6.80
N LEU A 240 16.49 -41.93 7.96
CA LEU A 240 15.91 -40.59 8.06
C LEU A 240 17.00 -39.54 8.16
N GLU A 241 16.68 -38.34 7.69
CA GLU A 241 17.53 -37.16 7.82
C GLU A 241 16.94 -36.23 8.89
N TYR A 242 17.80 -35.75 9.78
CA TYR A 242 17.40 -34.81 10.82
C TYR A 242 17.35 -33.39 10.26
N ILE A 243 16.21 -32.72 10.39
CA ILE A 243 16.05 -31.32 9.99
C ILE A 243 16.19 -30.44 11.23
N GLU A 244 17.34 -29.76 11.35
CA GLU A 244 17.68 -28.91 12.50
C GLU A 244 16.63 -27.83 12.78
N GLU A 245 16.05 -27.23 11.73
CA GLU A 245 15.05 -26.15 11.84
C GLU A 245 13.79 -26.55 12.62
N TYR A 246 13.39 -27.82 12.50
CA TYR A 246 12.17 -28.33 13.13
C TYR A 246 12.44 -29.34 14.25
N GLN A 247 13.72 -29.66 14.47
CA GLN A 247 14.20 -30.66 15.40
C GLN A 247 13.46 -32.00 15.23
N ARG A 248 13.30 -32.44 13.97
CA ARG A 248 12.54 -33.65 13.60
C ARG A 248 13.25 -34.44 12.51
N HIS A 249 13.15 -35.77 12.57
CA HIS A 249 13.56 -36.65 11.50
C HIS A 249 12.48 -36.73 10.41
N TYR A 250 12.88 -36.61 9.14
CA TYR A 250 11.98 -36.66 7.99
C TYR A 250 12.41 -37.73 7.00
N CYS A 251 11.44 -38.50 6.49
CA CYS A 251 11.68 -39.48 5.45
C CYS A 251 11.30 -38.91 4.07
N TYR A 252 12.28 -38.73 3.19
CA TYR A 252 12.01 -38.25 1.82
C TYR A 252 11.29 -39.26 0.92
N SER A 253 11.37 -40.56 1.26
CA SER A 253 10.67 -41.60 0.49
C SER A 253 9.18 -41.65 0.82
N CYS A 254 8.81 -41.58 2.09
CA CYS A 254 7.41 -41.60 2.54
C CYS A 254 6.78 -40.20 2.61
N LYS A 255 7.60 -39.14 2.61
CA LYS A 255 7.20 -37.74 2.80
C LYS A 255 6.47 -37.48 4.12
N GLU A 256 6.90 -38.19 5.16
CA GLU A 256 6.33 -38.12 6.51
C GLU A 256 7.43 -37.93 7.55
N TYR A 257 7.07 -37.28 8.66
CA TYR A 257 7.96 -37.10 9.80
C TYR A 257 7.92 -38.33 10.69
N ALA A 258 9.05 -38.68 11.30
CA ALA A 258 9.05 -39.68 12.36
C ALA A 258 8.16 -39.23 13.53
N PRO A 259 7.50 -40.19 14.22
CA PRO A 259 6.80 -39.89 15.46
C PRO A 259 7.74 -39.21 16.48
N LYS A 260 7.26 -38.14 17.12
CA LYS A 260 7.98 -37.46 18.21
C LYS A 260 7.88 -38.35 19.45
N ASP A 261 8.93 -39.13 19.69
CA ASP A 261 9.22 -39.95 20.88
C ASP A 261 8.19 -41.05 21.23
N ALA A 262 8.74 -42.25 21.39
CA ALA A 262 8.44 -43.13 22.52
C ALA A 262 9.64 -43.08 23.46
#